data_AF-A0A2V7Y6F0-F1
#
_entry.id   AF-A0A2V7Y6F0-F1
#
_cell.length_a   1.000
_cell.length_b   1.000
_cell.length_c   1.000
_cell.angle_alpha   90.00
_cell.angle_beta   90.00
_cell.angle_gamma   90.00
#
_symmetry.space_group_name_H-M   'P 1'
#
loop_
_entity.id
_entity.type
_entity.pdbx_description
1 polymer ?
#
loop_
_entity_poly.entity_id
_entity_poly.type
_entity_poly.pdbx_seq_one_letter_code
_entity_poly.pdbx_strand_id
1 'polypeptide(L)'
;MEEVVDARREHDPDGGAPGRADALEQLAVPARVRAAGRRAEGQANEDRPCRHHRHPRDVEPADEHGQRSPHPRSVRRARSSFRRPEATVHRPWPRFRRNPRREATRSAESAHEERTMALPLLRLGAERTRQLGDLIAISHRSHMELNTVLEWSRGVDRSLPPKRADHSAIHGTPYWDALTECQRLEVLWQAVAQAASQFVWLEEALSPLFIRLLHKNQGRIPEPIREYMMIFCKEEIVHTQMFRRYLKLAGLPLYGGVQIQSLIEELADMHPIAGVLCVYLGEAVAEEAVIRQSGPGIDPLTKQLFWEHHKEEARHLAFGRWICEGFFERSSAETRRKVSFLVRSFMSSLVPEFTYSAEVSQHLAFDIGIDPKDADEIRRVRLLPHNQRLAHERWGGLLAWIKRLGLVSADYDWYDPVPPMSAQI
;
A
#
# COMPACT_ATOMS: atom_id res chain seq x y z
N MET A 1 27.34 -2.84 0.95
CA MET A 1 26.13 -2.06 0.64
C MET A 1 26.59 -0.91 -0.26
N GLU A 2 27.00 -1.31 -1.46
CA GLU A 2 27.58 -0.53 -2.55
C GLU A 2 27.54 -1.49 -3.76
N GLU A 3 27.43 -0.94 -4.97
CA GLU A 3 27.05 -1.59 -6.25
C GLU A 3 25.54 -1.73 -6.47
N VAL A 4 24.95 -0.73 -7.16
CA VAL A 4 24.42 -0.85 -8.53
C VAL A 4 24.09 0.58 -9.01
N VAL A 5 25.06 1.24 -9.64
CA VAL A 5 24.82 2.40 -10.52
C VAL A 5 25.89 2.36 -11.61
N ASP A 6 25.63 1.70 -12.73
CA ASP A 6 25.98 2.26 -14.04
C ASP A 6 25.37 1.43 -15.19
N ALA A 7 24.74 2.13 -16.13
CA ALA A 7 24.58 1.76 -17.54
C ALA A 7 23.50 2.66 -18.18
N ARG A 8 23.93 3.82 -18.68
CA ARG A 8 23.28 4.48 -19.82
C ARG A 8 24.35 5.01 -20.77
N ARG A 9 24.40 4.45 -21.98
CA ARG A 9 24.31 5.14 -23.28
C ARG A 9 24.89 4.24 -24.37
N GLU A 10 24.07 3.93 -25.36
CA GLU A 10 24.45 4.00 -26.78
C GLU A 10 23.16 4.09 -27.61
N HIS A 11 23.21 4.86 -28.69
CA HIS A 11 22.08 5.38 -29.46
C HIS A 11 22.10 4.75 -30.87
N ASP A 12 20.98 4.11 -31.25
CA ASP A 12 20.19 4.12 -32.51
C ASP A 12 20.91 4.15 -33.88
N PRO A 13 20.43 3.45 -34.94
CA PRO A 13 19.25 3.92 -35.67
C PRO A 13 18.34 2.88 -36.36
N ASP A 14 17.13 3.35 -36.68
CA ASP A 14 16.23 2.95 -37.77
C ASP A 14 15.43 1.63 -37.65
N GLY A 15 14.13 1.81 -37.41
CA GLY A 15 13.10 0.78 -37.45
C GLY A 15 11.73 1.41 -37.24
N GLY A 16 11.20 2.02 -38.30
CA GLY A 16 9.91 2.71 -38.27
C GLY A 16 8.77 1.86 -37.72
N ALA A 17 8.20 2.28 -36.59
CA ALA A 17 6.92 1.77 -36.09
C ALA A 17 5.81 2.77 -36.48
N PRO A 18 4.74 2.34 -37.17
CA PRO A 18 3.59 3.19 -37.42
C PRO A 18 2.76 3.32 -36.12
N GLY A 19 2.18 4.51 -35.86
CA GLY A 19 1.05 4.63 -34.93
C GLY A 19 1.25 5.38 -33.60
N ARG A 20 2.26 6.25 -33.46
CA ARG A 20 2.38 7.10 -32.24
C ARG A 20 1.48 8.36 -32.24
N ALA A 21 1.05 8.85 -33.40
CA ALA A 21 0.27 10.09 -33.51
C ALA A 21 -1.26 9.86 -33.35
N ASP A 22 -1.79 8.78 -33.92
CA ASP A 22 -3.26 8.58 -34.01
C ASP A 22 -3.97 8.31 -32.68
N ALA A 23 -3.28 7.76 -31.67
CA ALA A 23 -3.91 7.38 -30.40
C ALA A 23 -4.17 8.58 -29.46
N LEU A 24 -3.36 9.63 -29.53
CA LEU A 24 -3.54 10.84 -28.71
C LEU A 24 -4.56 11.81 -29.32
N GLU A 25 -4.73 11.78 -30.64
CA GLU A 25 -5.65 12.65 -31.38
C GLU A 25 -7.14 12.34 -31.10
N GLN A 26 -7.43 11.15 -30.55
CA GLN A 26 -8.80 10.71 -30.21
C GLN A 26 -9.27 11.06 -28.80
N LEU A 27 -8.42 11.69 -27.96
CA LEU A 27 -8.82 12.15 -26.62
C LEU A 27 -9.59 13.47 -26.73
N ALA A 28 -10.87 13.36 -27.10
CA ALA A 28 -11.78 14.49 -27.14
C ALA A 28 -12.09 14.96 -25.71
N VAL A 29 -11.33 15.94 -25.22
CA VAL A 29 -11.69 16.66 -23.99
C VAL A 29 -13.10 17.24 -24.16
N PRO A 30 -14.04 16.94 -23.25
CA PRO A 30 -15.39 17.50 -23.30
C PRO A 30 -15.37 19.02 -23.47
N ALA A 31 -16.21 19.56 -24.37
CA ALA A 31 -16.22 20.98 -24.71
C ALA A 31 -16.34 21.91 -23.48
N ARG A 32 -17.01 21.43 -22.42
CA ARG A 32 -17.18 22.11 -21.13
C ARG A 32 -15.85 22.42 -20.42
N VAL A 33 -14.85 21.54 -20.53
CA VAL A 33 -13.53 21.71 -19.89
C VAL A 33 -12.67 22.68 -20.70
N ARG A 34 -12.69 22.59 -22.04
CA ARG A 34 -11.96 23.52 -22.93
C ARG A 34 -12.39 24.98 -22.76
N ALA A 35 -13.66 25.23 -22.44
CA ALA A 35 -14.19 26.57 -22.21
C ALA A 35 -13.78 27.14 -20.84
N ALA A 36 -13.61 26.29 -19.83
CA ALA A 36 -13.18 26.69 -18.48
C ALA A 36 -11.69 27.10 -18.47
N GLY A 37 -10.81 26.33 -19.13
CA GLY A 37 -9.39 26.66 -19.25
C GLY A 37 -9.14 28.02 -19.92
N ARG A 38 -9.81 28.28 -21.06
CA ARG A 38 -9.69 29.57 -21.79
C ARG A 38 -10.22 30.78 -21.02
N ARG A 39 -11.25 30.61 -20.17
CA ARG A 39 -11.75 31.71 -19.32
C ARG A 39 -10.80 32.02 -18.16
N ALA A 40 -10.11 31.01 -17.63
CA ALA A 40 -9.14 31.18 -16.57
C ALA A 40 -7.85 31.87 -17.06
N GLU A 41 -7.37 31.53 -18.26
CA GLU A 41 -6.21 32.20 -18.90
C GLU A 41 -6.47 33.70 -19.13
N GLY A 42 -7.71 34.10 -19.46
CA GLY A 42 -8.09 35.50 -19.61
C GLY A 42 -8.21 36.30 -18.30
N GLN A 43 -8.13 35.64 -17.14
CA GLN A 43 -8.25 36.26 -15.81
C GLN A 43 -6.98 36.11 -14.95
N ALA A 44 -5.99 35.34 -15.40
CA ALA A 44 -4.72 35.17 -14.71
C ALA A 44 -3.79 36.35 -15.01
N ASN A 45 -3.90 37.39 -14.18
CA ASN A 45 -2.77 38.30 -13.97
C ASN A 45 -1.73 37.54 -13.12
N GLU A 46 -0.50 37.48 -13.61
CA GLU A 46 0.65 36.81 -12.98
C GLU A 46 0.86 37.33 -11.53
N ASP A 47 1.38 36.47 -10.64
CA ASP A 47 1.73 36.70 -9.22
C ASP A 47 0.68 36.47 -8.11
N ARG A 48 -0.46 35.81 -8.34
CA ARG A 48 -1.30 35.33 -7.21
C ARG A 48 -0.92 33.90 -6.78
N PRO A 49 -0.49 33.67 -5.52
CA PRO A 49 -0.27 32.31 -5.02
C PRO A 49 -1.56 31.52 -5.11
N CYS A 50 -1.46 30.24 -5.51
CA CYS A 50 -2.59 29.32 -5.60
C CYS A 50 -3.34 29.32 -4.26
N ARG A 51 -4.50 29.99 -4.20
CA ARG A 51 -5.36 29.97 -3.01
C ARG A 51 -6.00 28.59 -2.96
N HIS A 52 -5.52 27.73 -2.07
CA HIS A 52 -6.16 26.44 -1.81
C HIS A 52 -7.61 26.69 -1.36
N HIS A 53 -8.55 26.18 -2.12
CA HIS A 53 -9.96 26.20 -1.75
C HIS A 53 -10.12 25.30 -0.52
N ARG A 54 -10.51 25.87 0.63
CA ARG A 54 -10.99 25.06 1.76
C ARG A 54 -12.15 24.20 1.28
N HIS A 55 -12.13 22.92 1.64
CA HIS A 55 -13.15 21.97 1.21
C HIS A 55 -14.48 22.36 1.87
N PRO A 56 -15.65 22.30 1.19
CA PRO A 56 -16.94 22.67 1.78
C PRO A 56 -17.44 21.77 2.95
N ARG A 57 -16.58 20.96 3.56
CA ARG A 57 -16.92 20.06 4.69
C ARG A 57 -16.06 20.29 5.93
N ASP A 58 -15.30 21.38 5.98
CA ASP A 58 -14.59 21.78 7.20
C ASP A 58 -15.54 22.59 8.09
N VAL A 59 -16.25 21.90 8.99
CA VAL A 59 -16.91 22.54 10.13
C VAL A 59 -15.81 23.02 11.07
N GLU A 60 -15.71 24.34 11.27
CA GLU A 60 -14.78 24.93 12.24
C GLU A 60 -15.07 24.40 13.65
N PRO A 61 -14.05 24.07 14.47
CA PRO A 61 -14.26 23.89 15.89
C PRO A 61 -14.61 25.23 16.50
N ALA A 62 -15.73 25.31 17.21
CA ALA A 62 -16.17 26.51 17.89
C ALA A 62 -15.10 27.02 18.87
N ASP A 63 -14.82 28.32 18.78
CA ASP A 63 -13.98 29.08 19.71
C ASP A 63 -14.58 29.07 21.13
N GLU A 64 -13.84 28.57 22.12
CA GLU A 64 -14.08 28.89 23.52
C GLU A 64 -12.92 29.74 24.06
N HIS A 65 -13.07 31.07 23.93
CA HIS A 65 -12.28 32.02 24.71
C HIS A 65 -12.96 32.32 26.06
N GLY A 66 -12.40 31.70 27.11
CA GLY A 66 -11.86 32.42 28.27
C GLY A 66 -12.82 33.04 29.30
N GLN A 67 -12.85 32.44 30.49
CA GLN A 67 -12.93 33.22 31.74
C GLN A 67 -11.94 32.67 32.79
N ARG A 68 -11.11 33.59 33.31
CA ARG A 68 -10.11 33.35 34.36
C ARG A 68 -10.75 33.46 35.76
N SER A 69 -10.44 32.45 36.60
CA SER A 69 -10.16 32.38 38.05
C SER A 69 -10.84 33.36 39.05
N PRO A 70 -11.18 32.91 40.29
CA PRO A 70 -10.15 32.81 41.35
C PRO A 70 -10.29 31.63 42.34
N HIS A 71 -9.15 31.13 42.80
CA HIS A 71 -8.96 30.43 44.09
C HIS A 71 -8.52 31.46 45.15
N PRO A 72 -8.41 31.14 46.47
CA PRO A 72 -8.80 29.92 47.21
C PRO A 72 -9.51 30.20 48.57
N ARG A 73 -10.29 29.25 49.11
CA ARG A 73 -10.44 29.06 50.59
C ARG A 73 -10.67 27.60 50.98
N SER A 74 -9.71 27.11 51.78
CA SER A 74 -9.70 26.04 52.79
C SER A 74 -10.93 25.11 52.94
N VAL A 75 -10.71 23.80 52.81
CA VAL A 75 -11.42 22.79 53.62
C VAL A 75 -10.42 21.72 54.11
N ARG A 76 -10.66 21.31 55.35
CA ARG A 76 -9.83 20.58 56.32
C ARG A 76 -9.30 19.22 55.84
N ARG A 77 -8.06 18.92 56.28
CA ARG A 77 -7.49 17.56 56.27
C ARG A 77 -8.31 16.62 57.16
N ALA A 78 -9.00 15.66 56.56
CA ALA A 78 -9.36 14.41 57.24
C ALA A 78 -8.28 13.36 56.92
N ARG A 79 -7.62 12.85 57.97
CA ARG A 79 -6.71 11.70 57.85
C ARG A 79 -7.55 10.45 57.62
N SER A 80 -7.44 9.83 56.44
CA SER A 80 -7.93 8.48 56.19
C SER A 80 -6.72 7.55 56.08
N SER A 81 -6.68 6.55 56.95
CA SER A 81 -5.69 5.48 56.97
C SER A 81 -5.88 4.57 55.74
N PHE A 82 -5.01 4.69 54.75
CA PHE A 82 -4.93 3.73 53.66
C PHE A 82 -4.36 2.40 54.18
N ARG A 83 -5.21 1.38 54.31
CA ARG A 83 -4.76 -0.02 54.42
C ARG A 83 -4.22 -0.46 53.06
N ARG A 84 -3.08 -1.16 53.05
CA ARG A 84 -2.54 -1.84 51.87
C ARG A 84 -3.56 -2.89 51.37
N PRO A 85 -3.82 -3.01 50.06
CA PRO A 85 -4.57 -4.15 49.55
C PRO A 85 -3.72 -5.41 49.69
N GLU A 86 -4.30 -6.47 50.26
CA GLU A 86 -3.72 -7.81 50.22
C GLU A 86 -3.55 -8.29 48.78
N ALA A 87 -2.50 -9.07 48.53
CA ALA A 87 -2.13 -9.58 47.23
C ALA A 87 -3.26 -10.42 46.61
N THR A 88 -3.83 -9.94 45.51
CA THR A 88 -4.78 -10.71 44.71
C THR A 88 -4.04 -11.85 44.02
N VAL A 89 -4.28 -13.08 44.48
CA VAL A 89 -3.80 -14.30 43.83
C VAL A 89 -4.32 -14.34 42.38
N HIS A 90 -3.41 -14.42 41.41
CA HIS A 90 -3.74 -14.64 40.00
C HIS A 90 -4.63 -15.89 39.85
N ARG A 91 -5.88 -15.71 39.41
CA ARG A 91 -6.68 -16.84 38.93
C ARG A 91 -6.11 -17.29 37.58
N PRO A 92 -5.73 -18.57 37.41
CA PRO A 92 -5.36 -19.08 36.10
C PRO A 92 -6.57 -19.09 35.16
N TRP A 93 -6.31 -18.86 33.87
CA TRP A 93 -7.31 -18.95 32.79
C TRP A 93 -8.05 -20.31 32.83
N PRO A 94 -9.34 -20.36 32.45
CA PRO A 94 -10.10 -21.61 32.46
C PRO A 94 -9.46 -22.64 31.54
N ARG A 95 -8.96 -23.75 32.10
CA ARG A 95 -8.52 -24.89 31.30
C ARG A 95 -9.76 -25.60 30.73
N PHE A 96 -9.94 -25.56 29.42
CA PHE A 96 -10.88 -26.45 28.74
C PHE A 96 -10.44 -27.90 28.98
N ARG A 97 -11.26 -28.67 29.71
CA ARG A 97 -11.00 -30.10 29.97
C ARG A 97 -11.15 -30.89 28.67
N ARG A 98 -10.09 -31.59 28.24
CA ARG A 98 -10.18 -32.61 27.20
C ARG A 98 -10.89 -33.86 27.75
N ASN A 99 -11.78 -34.43 26.94
CA ASN A 99 -12.57 -35.63 27.25
C ASN A 99 -11.69 -36.91 27.13
N PRO A 100 -11.54 -37.77 28.15
CA PRO A 100 -10.55 -38.87 28.16
C PRO A 100 -10.94 -40.15 27.40
N ARG A 101 -12.03 -40.18 26.63
CA ARG A 101 -12.47 -41.41 25.92
C ARG A 101 -12.23 -41.33 24.42
N ARG A 102 -10.97 -41.49 23.98
CA ARG A 102 -10.59 -41.82 22.59
C ARG A 102 -9.10 -42.21 22.51
N GLU A 103 -8.68 -43.17 23.33
CA GLU A 103 -7.36 -43.79 23.23
C GLU A 103 -7.56 -45.30 23.08
N ALA A 104 -7.62 -45.77 21.83
CA ALA A 104 -7.24 -47.13 21.41
C ALA A 104 -7.55 -47.38 19.92
N THR A 105 -7.18 -46.48 19.00
CA THR A 105 -7.06 -46.77 17.54
C THR A 105 -6.10 -45.82 16.81
N ARG A 106 -5.28 -45.03 17.53
CA ARG A 106 -4.43 -43.95 16.99
C ARG A 106 -2.94 -44.28 17.07
N SER A 107 -2.44 -45.28 16.34
CA SER A 107 -0.97 -45.54 16.34
C SER A 107 -0.31 -45.52 14.96
N ALA A 108 -1.07 -45.63 13.86
CA ALA A 108 -0.52 -45.50 12.50
C ALA A 108 -0.94 -44.19 11.81
N GLU A 109 -2.22 -43.81 11.91
CA GLU A 109 -2.73 -42.52 11.43
C GLU A 109 -2.19 -41.35 12.26
N SER A 110 -2.01 -41.53 13.58
CA SER A 110 -1.41 -40.50 14.45
C SER A 110 0.06 -40.28 14.15
N ALA A 111 0.81 -41.32 13.78
CA ALA A 111 2.21 -41.20 13.40
C ALA A 111 2.36 -40.52 12.03
N HIS A 112 1.43 -40.76 11.09
CA HIS A 112 1.40 -40.05 9.82
C HIS A 112 0.93 -38.59 10.00
N GLU A 113 -0.11 -38.33 10.80
CA GLU A 113 -0.56 -36.98 11.16
C GLU A 113 0.53 -36.21 11.93
N GLU A 114 1.22 -36.81 12.91
CA GLU A 114 2.35 -36.21 13.62
C GLU A 114 3.50 -35.88 12.67
N ARG A 115 3.81 -36.78 11.72
CA ARG A 115 4.88 -36.58 10.73
C ARG A 115 4.53 -35.53 9.68
N THR A 116 3.25 -35.35 9.37
CA THR A 116 2.73 -34.30 8.46
C THR A 116 2.60 -32.95 9.18
N MET A 117 2.31 -32.97 10.50
CA MET A 117 2.33 -31.82 11.40
C MET A 117 3.75 -31.32 11.70
N ALA A 118 4.76 -32.19 11.62
CA ALA A 118 6.17 -31.85 11.87
C ALA A 118 6.83 -31.06 10.73
N LEU A 119 6.26 -31.09 9.52
CA LEU A 119 6.85 -30.42 8.36
C LEU A 119 6.47 -28.93 8.34
N PRO A 120 7.46 -28.01 8.33
CA PRO A 120 7.17 -26.59 8.29
C PRO A 120 6.50 -26.20 6.97
N LEU A 121 5.46 -25.36 7.06
CA LEU A 121 4.64 -24.89 5.95
C LEU A 121 5.37 -23.87 5.07
N LEU A 122 6.20 -23.04 5.70
CA LEU A 122 7.09 -22.08 5.04
C LEU A 122 8.53 -22.52 5.27
N ARG A 123 9.38 -22.43 4.25
CA ARG A 123 10.77 -22.89 4.32
C ARG A 123 11.70 -22.00 3.52
N LEU A 124 12.83 -21.69 4.12
CA LEU A 124 13.95 -21.03 3.50
C LEU A 124 15.17 -21.97 3.48
N GLY A 125 16.04 -21.82 2.49
CA GLY A 125 17.36 -22.45 2.52
C GLY A 125 18.24 -21.84 3.62
N ALA A 126 19.37 -22.50 3.92
CA ALA A 126 20.27 -22.05 4.98
C ALA A 126 20.76 -20.61 4.78
N GLU A 127 21.10 -20.23 3.55
CA GLU A 127 21.54 -18.87 3.23
C GLU A 127 20.44 -17.82 3.46
N ARG A 128 19.25 -18.03 2.89
CA ARG A 128 18.10 -17.12 3.10
C ARG A 128 17.68 -17.04 4.57
N THR A 129 17.87 -18.12 5.34
CA THR A 129 17.61 -18.12 6.78
C THR A 129 18.59 -17.21 7.53
N ARG A 130 19.88 -17.21 7.15
CA ARG A 130 20.88 -16.27 7.70
C ARG A 130 20.53 -14.82 7.36
N GLN A 131 20.24 -14.55 6.09
CA GLN A 131 19.86 -13.21 5.62
C GLN A 131 18.58 -12.69 6.31
N LEU A 132 17.61 -13.57 6.60
CA LEU A 132 16.45 -13.21 7.40
C LEU A 132 16.84 -12.82 8.83
N GLY A 133 17.80 -13.53 9.43
CA GLY A 133 18.38 -13.14 10.72
C GLY A 133 19.00 -11.74 10.69
N ASP A 134 19.68 -11.38 9.60
CA ASP A 134 20.24 -10.04 9.42
C ASP A 134 19.13 -8.97 9.30
N LEU A 135 18.05 -9.25 8.55
CA LEU A 135 16.89 -8.34 8.47
C LEU A 135 16.24 -8.12 9.84
N ILE A 136 16.04 -9.19 10.61
CA ILE A 136 15.52 -9.12 11.98
C ILE A 136 16.42 -8.22 12.85
N ALA A 137 17.74 -8.43 12.79
CA ALA A 137 18.69 -7.63 13.56
C ALA A 137 18.68 -6.14 13.15
N ILE A 138 18.49 -5.84 11.85
CA ILE A 138 18.37 -4.47 11.34
C ILE A 138 17.09 -3.82 11.88
N SER A 139 15.93 -4.48 11.77
CA SER A 139 14.65 -3.97 12.29
C SER A 139 14.68 -3.70 13.79
N HIS A 140 15.32 -4.56 14.58
CA HIS A 140 15.48 -4.31 16.02
C HIS A 140 16.40 -3.13 16.31
N ARG A 141 17.46 -2.95 15.51
CA ARG A 141 18.43 -1.85 15.68
C ARG A 141 17.86 -0.49 15.26
N SER A 142 17.10 -0.46 14.18
CA SER A 142 16.60 0.76 13.54
C SER A 142 15.16 0.53 13.11
N HIS A 143 14.25 1.14 13.83
CA HIS A 143 12.81 1.14 13.53
C HIS A 143 12.28 2.56 13.49
N MET A 144 11.25 2.77 12.68
CA MET A 144 10.54 4.03 12.63
C MET A 144 9.84 4.35 13.96
N GLU A 145 9.94 5.61 14.38
CA GLU A 145 9.21 6.15 15.51
C GLU A 145 8.35 7.33 15.04
N LEU A 146 7.03 7.22 15.19
CA LEU A 146 6.07 8.17 14.58
C LEU A 146 6.39 9.64 14.89
N ASN A 147 6.82 9.95 16.10
CA ASN A 147 7.02 11.33 16.54
C ASN A 147 8.33 11.95 16.06
N THR A 148 9.30 11.13 15.61
CA THR A 148 10.66 11.58 15.30
C THR A 148 11.10 11.23 13.88
N VAL A 149 10.38 10.36 13.17
CA VAL A 149 10.68 9.99 11.77
C VAL A 149 10.71 11.21 10.84
N LEU A 150 9.81 12.17 11.07
CA LEU A 150 9.70 13.41 10.30
C LEU A 150 9.67 14.62 11.23
N GLU A 151 10.19 15.74 10.74
CA GLU A 151 10.07 17.03 11.41
C GLU A 151 8.67 17.62 11.14
N TRP A 152 7.65 17.04 11.77
CA TRP A 152 6.24 17.37 11.55
C TRP A 152 5.91 18.86 11.73
N SER A 153 6.70 19.58 12.55
CA SER A 153 6.52 21.00 12.81
C SER A 153 6.75 21.88 11.56
N ARG A 154 7.52 21.38 10.58
CA ARG A 154 7.73 22.09 9.30
C ARG A 154 6.47 22.20 8.46
N GLY A 155 5.50 21.31 8.68
CA GLY A 155 4.31 21.26 7.84
C GLY A 155 4.62 20.80 6.41
N VAL A 156 3.62 20.98 5.55
CA VAL A 156 3.68 20.70 4.11
C VAL A 156 3.60 22.02 3.36
N ASP A 157 4.47 22.21 2.36
CA ASP A 157 4.37 23.34 1.45
C ASP A 157 3.53 22.98 0.23
N ARG A 158 2.23 23.29 0.28
CA ARG A 158 1.30 23.00 -0.84
C ARG A 158 1.51 23.88 -2.06
N SER A 159 2.41 24.88 -2.01
CA SER A 159 2.84 25.62 -3.21
C SER A 159 3.83 24.82 -4.05
N LEU A 160 4.46 23.79 -3.47
CA LEU A 160 5.33 22.85 -4.17
C LEU A 160 4.56 21.59 -4.58
N PRO A 161 4.91 20.97 -5.71
CA PRO A 161 4.35 19.69 -6.10
C PRO A 161 4.72 18.58 -5.10
N PRO A 162 3.80 17.67 -4.76
CA PRO A 162 4.08 16.54 -3.86
C PRO A 162 4.74 15.37 -4.59
N LYS A 163 4.71 15.39 -5.92
CA LYS A 163 5.35 14.42 -6.81
C LYS A 163 5.63 15.03 -8.16
N ARG A 164 6.50 14.38 -8.94
CA ARG A 164 6.80 14.81 -10.31
C ARG A 164 5.54 14.78 -11.18
N ALA A 165 5.38 15.79 -12.02
CA ALA A 165 4.24 15.93 -12.92
C ALA A 165 4.16 14.79 -13.96
N ASP A 166 5.31 14.29 -14.45
CA ASP A 166 5.40 13.18 -15.41
C ASP A 166 5.03 11.82 -14.82
N HIS A 167 4.64 11.75 -13.54
CA HIS A 167 4.05 10.59 -12.88
C HIS A 167 2.53 10.71 -12.68
N SER A 168 1.90 11.79 -13.16
CA SER A 168 0.45 11.94 -13.17
C SER A 168 -0.18 11.10 -14.28
N ALA A 169 -1.27 10.40 -13.98
CA ALA A 169 -1.95 9.52 -14.92
C ALA A 169 -2.51 10.21 -16.18
N ILE A 170 -2.66 11.53 -16.12
CA ILE A 170 -3.17 12.35 -17.24
C ILE A 170 -2.07 13.22 -17.85
N HIS A 171 -0.82 13.10 -17.43
CA HIS A 171 0.27 13.95 -17.93
C HIS A 171 0.47 13.80 -19.45
N GLY A 172 0.69 14.93 -20.13
CA GLY A 172 0.91 14.96 -21.58
C GLY A 172 -0.32 14.57 -22.40
N THR A 173 -1.50 14.64 -21.78
CA THR A 173 -2.79 14.44 -22.46
C THR A 173 -3.51 15.77 -22.62
N PRO A 174 -4.47 15.87 -23.55
CA PRO A 174 -5.36 17.03 -23.64
C PRO A 174 -6.08 17.38 -22.33
N TYR A 175 -6.33 16.40 -21.43
CA TYR A 175 -6.90 16.67 -20.11
C TYR A 175 -5.96 17.50 -19.25
N TRP A 176 -4.65 17.21 -19.28
CA TRP A 176 -3.62 17.93 -18.52
C TRP A 176 -3.30 19.30 -19.13
N ASP A 177 -3.30 19.40 -20.45
CA ASP A 177 -3.04 20.65 -21.16
C ASP A 177 -4.14 21.68 -20.92
N ALA A 178 -5.37 21.22 -20.68
CA ALA A 178 -6.50 22.08 -20.33
C ALA A 178 -6.47 22.62 -18.88
N LEU A 179 -5.58 22.11 -18.02
CA LEU A 179 -5.47 22.53 -16.62
C LEU A 179 -4.52 23.74 -16.49
N THR A 180 -4.93 24.69 -15.66
CA THR A 180 -4.02 25.73 -15.12
C THR A 180 -2.95 25.12 -14.21
N GLU A 181 -1.88 25.86 -13.92
CA GLU A 181 -0.82 25.40 -13.02
C GLU A 181 -1.34 25.01 -11.62
N CYS A 182 -2.22 25.84 -11.04
CA CYS A 182 -2.82 25.52 -9.73
C CYS A 182 -3.70 24.26 -9.78
N GLN A 183 -4.41 24.03 -10.89
CA GLN A 183 -5.20 22.81 -11.07
C GLN A 183 -4.31 21.57 -11.23
N ARG A 184 -3.19 21.68 -11.97
CA ARG A 184 -2.20 20.60 -12.07
C ARG A 184 -1.64 20.26 -10.70
N LEU A 185 -1.27 21.27 -9.92
CA LEU A 185 -0.77 21.09 -8.56
C LEU A 185 -1.79 20.37 -7.66
N GLU A 186 -3.06 20.77 -7.71
CA GLU A 186 -4.12 20.10 -6.95
C GLU A 186 -4.34 18.65 -7.39
N VAL A 187 -4.30 18.36 -8.70
CA VAL A 187 -4.36 16.98 -9.21
C VAL A 187 -3.22 16.13 -8.64
N LEU A 188 -2.00 16.67 -8.56
CA LEU A 188 -0.87 15.94 -7.98
C LEU A 188 -1.06 15.68 -6.49
N TRP A 189 -1.58 16.65 -5.73
CA TRP A 189 -1.93 16.52 -4.31
C TRP A 189 -3.01 15.47 -4.06
N GLN A 190 -4.10 15.50 -4.81
CA GLN A 190 -5.16 14.49 -4.69
C GLN A 190 -4.67 13.10 -5.09
N ALA A 191 -3.79 13.01 -6.09
CA ALA A 191 -3.21 11.71 -6.48
C ALA A 191 -2.19 11.17 -5.46
N VAL A 192 -1.53 12.02 -4.67
CA VAL A 192 -0.72 11.57 -3.52
C VAL A 192 -1.60 11.22 -2.33
N ALA A 193 -2.71 11.93 -2.12
CA ALA A 193 -3.70 11.59 -1.11
C ALA A 193 -4.30 10.20 -1.35
N GLN A 194 -4.62 9.88 -2.60
CA GLN A 194 -5.10 8.56 -2.99
C GLN A 194 -4.07 7.47 -2.70
N ALA A 195 -2.80 7.67 -3.10
CA ALA A 195 -1.74 6.69 -2.84
C ALA A 195 -1.51 6.47 -1.33
N ALA A 196 -1.39 7.55 -0.55
CA ALA A 196 -1.24 7.47 0.91
C ALA A 196 -2.46 6.81 1.58
N SER A 197 -3.67 7.02 1.06
CA SER A 197 -4.87 6.34 1.55
C SER A 197 -4.80 4.84 1.27
N GLN A 198 -4.32 4.41 0.08
CA GLN A 198 -4.15 3.00 -0.22
C GLN A 198 -3.13 2.33 0.71
N PHE A 199 -2.01 2.99 1.04
CA PHE A 199 -1.08 2.50 2.07
C PHE A 199 -1.79 2.29 3.41
N VAL A 200 -2.54 3.29 3.90
CA VAL A 200 -3.30 3.17 5.15
C VAL A 200 -4.20 1.92 5.15
N TRP A 201 -4.95 1.68 4.09
CA TRP A 201 -5.87 0.54 4.05
C TRP A 201 -5.16 -0.80 3.88
N LEU A 202 -4.11 -0.85 3.06
CA LEU A 202 -3.31 -2.06 2.85
C LEU A 202 -2.68 -2.48 4.18
N GLU A 203 -1.96 -1.56 4.83
CA GLU A 203 -1.20 -1.78 6.06
C GLU A 203 -2.08 -2.11 7.27
N GLU A 204 -3.25 -1.45 7.41
CA GLU A 204 -4.23 -1.77 8.47
C GLU A 204 -4.70 -3.23 8.39
N ALA A 205 -4.70 -3.85 7.20
CA ALA A 205 -5.14 -5.23 6.98
C ALA A 205 -4.05 -6.29 7.16
N LEU A 206 -2.77 -5.93 7.10
CA LEU A 206 -1.65 -6.89 7.15
C LEU A 206 -1.53 -7.52 8.53
N SER A 207 -1.63 -6.70 9.58
CA SER A 207 -1.55 -7.15 10.97
C SER A 207 -2.64 -8.19 11.31
N PRO A 208 -3.94 -7.93 11.04
CA PRO A 208 -4.99 -8.95 11.20
C PRO A 208 -4.70 -10.27 10.47
N LEU A 209 -4.20 -10.23 9.24
CA LEU A 209 -3.88 -11.41 8.45
C LEU A 209 -2.71 -12.21 9.07
N PHE A 210 -1.57 -11.57 9.30
CA PHE A 210 -0.37 -12.24 9.81
C PHE A 210 -0.59 -12.80 11.20
N ILE A 211 -1.22 -12.05 12.11
CA ILE A 211 -1.53 -12.56 13.45
C ILE A 211 -2.44 -13.80 13.36
N ARG A 212 -3.42 -13.82 12.44
CA ARG A 212 -4.29 -14.99 12.25
C ARG A 212 -3.53 -16.19 11.67
N LEU A 213 -2.65 -15.97 10.69
CA LEU A 213 -1.78 -17.01 10.13
C LEU A 213 -0.86 -17.62 11.20
N LEU A 214 -0.25 -16.78 12.05
CA LEU A 214 0.64 -17.21 13.12
C LEU A 214 -0.08 -18.05 14.19
N HIS A 215 -1.33 -17.70 14.52
CA HIS A 215 -2.16 -18.44 15.48
C HIS A 215 -2.68 -19.76 14.93
N LYS A 216 -3.20 -19.78 13.70
CA LYS A 216 -3.72 -21.01 13.08
C LYS A 216 -2.63 -22.03 12.79
N ASN A 217 -1.39 -21.57 12.56
CA ASN A 217 -0.26 -22.41 12.17
C ASN A 217 0.83 -22.46 13.26
N GLN A 218 0.41 -22.43 14.53
CA GLN A 218 1.31 -22.60 15.68
C GLN A 218 2.16 -23.87 15.52
N GLY A 219 3.47 -23.74 15.73
CA GLY A 219 4.43 -24.83 15.56
C GLY A 219 4.77 -25.21 14.11
N ARG A 220 4.08 -24.66 13.11
CA ARG A 220 4.30 -24.99 11.67
C ARG A 220 4.96 -23.87 10.86
N ILE A 221 4.99 -22.65 11.40
CA ILE A 221 5.78 -21.53 10.87
C ILE A 221 7.11 -21.48 11.66
N PRO A 222 8.27 -21.62 10.99
CA PRO A 222 9.59 -21.55 11.64
C PRO A 222 9.82 -20.25 12.40
N GLU A 223 10.60 -20.32 13.48
CA GLU A 223 10.74 -19.19 14.41
C GLU A 223 11.27 -17.89 13.78
N PRO A 224 12.32 -17.87 12.93
CA PRO A 224 12.76 -16.63 12.30
C PRO A 224 11.68 -15.98 11.41
N ILE A 225 10.88 -16.81 10.73
CA ILE A 225 9.76 -16.34 9.89
C ILE A 225 8.66 -15.78 10.78
N ARG A 226 8.33 -16.47 11.88
CA ARG A 226 7.37 -15.98 12.88
C ARG A 226 7.80 -14.64 13.45
N GLU A 227 9.04 -14.51 13.90
CA GLU A 227 9.57 -13.28 14.47
C GLU A 227 9.47 -12.13 13.47
N TYR A 228 9.92 -12.35 12.24
CA TYR A 228 9.86 -11.31 11.22
C TYR A 228 8.41 -10.92 10.86
N MET A 229 7.46 -11.86 10.81
CA MET A 229 6.04 -11.52 10.65
C MET A 229 5.51 -10.64 11.78
N MET A 230 6.01 -10.78 13.01
CA MET A 230 5.63 -9.92 14.13
C MET A 230 6.28 -8.53 14.04
N ILE A 231 7.53 -8.47 13.59
CA ILE A 231 8.24 -7.21 13.28
C ILE A 231 7.49 -6.44 12.20
N PHE A 232 7.12 -7.13 11.12
CA PHE A 232 6.30 -6.60 10.03
C PHE A 232 5.04 -5.94 10.59
N CYS A 233 4.23 -6.66 11.39
CA CYS A 233 3.04 -6.08 12.02
C CYS A 233 3.35 -4.80 12.83
N LYS A 234 4.47 -4.75 13.55
CA LYS A 234 4.87 -3.56 14.33
C LYS A 234 5.16 -2.37 13.42
N GLU A 235 5.96 -2.57 12.39
CA GLU A 235 6.39 -1.51 11.46
C GLU A 235 5.18 -0.94 10.70
N GLU A 236 4.28 -1.79 10.20
CA GLU A 236 3.09 -1.35 9.45
C GLU A 236 2.08 -0.56 10.27
N ILE A 237 1.97 -0.84 11.57
CA ILE A 237 1.13 -0.02 12.47
C ILE A 237 1.68 1.41 12.53
N VAL A 238 3.01 1.59 12.49
CA VAL A 238 3.64 2.90 12.51
C VAL A 238 3.50 3.59 11.16
N HIS A 239 3.70 2.87 10.05
CA HIS A 239 3.47 3.39 8.69
C HIS A 239 2.05 3.94 8.52
N THR A 240 1.04 3.18 8.97
CA THR A 240 -0.36 3.58 8.92
C THR A 240 -0.57 4.89 9.67
N GLN A 241 -0.04 4.99 10.90
CA GLN A 241 -0.16 6.21 11.70
C GLN A 241 0.55 7.40 11.04
N MET A 242 1.71 7.14 10.42
CA MET A 242 2.50 8.13 9.71
C MET A 242 1.74 8.71 8.51
N PHE A 243 1.18 7.87 7.64
CA PHE A 243 0.38 8.32 6.50
C PHE A 243 -0.90 9.05 6.92
N ARG A 244 -1.61 8.57 7.94
CA ARG A 244 -2.79 9.26 8.49
C ARG A 244 -2.43 10.65 9.04
N ARG A 245 -1.30 10.77 9.74
CA ARG A 245 -0.81 12.07 10.25
C ARG A 245 -0.43 13.00 9.10
N TYR A 246 0.24 12.48 8.08
CA TYR A 246 0.58 13.23 6.87
C TYR A 246 -0.66 13.75 6.14
N LEU A 247 -1.65 12.91 5.87
CA LEU A 247 -2.91 13.31 5.22
C LEU A 247 -3.61 14.44 6.00
N LYS A 248 -3.69 14.30 7.33
CA LYS A 248 -4.26 15.33 8.20
C LYS A 248 -3.46 16.64 8.14
N LEU A 249 -2.13 16.56 8.19
CA LEU A 249 -1.24 17.72 8.16
C LEU A 249 -1.32 18.47 6.81
N ALA A 250 -1.43 17.74 5.70
CA ALA A 250 -1.55 18.29 4.36
C ALA A 250 -2.97 18.81 4.03
N GLY A 251 -3.96 18.55 4.89
CA GLY A 251 -5.36 18.87 4.61
C GLY A 251 -5.90 18.08 3.41
N LEU A 252 -5.52 16.80 3.31
CA LEU A 252 -5.94 15.89 2.26
C LEU A 252 -6.95 14.87 2.80
N PRO A 253 -7.91 14.40 1.99
CA PRO A 253 -8.85 13.40 2.43
C PRO A 253 -8.17 12.03 2.61
N LEU A 254 -8.70 11.25 3.55
CA LEU A 254 -8.51 9.80 3.55
C LEU A 254 -9.59 9.19 2.64
N TYR A 255 -9.16 8.66 1.50
CA TYR A 255 -10.02 8.09 0.47
C TYR A 255 -10.66 6.79 0.97
N GLY A 256 -11.75 6.36 0.33
CA GLY A 256 -12.45 5.12 0.67
C GLY A 256 -11.54 3.89 0.52
N GLY A 257 -11.55 3.03 1.54
CA GLY A 257 -10.81 1.78 1.51
C GLY A 257 -11.53 0.68 0.73
N VAL A 258 -10.74 -0.25 0.18
CA VAL A 258 -11.27 -1.48 -0.40
C VAL A 258 -11.79 -2.37 0.74
N GLN A 259 -12.95 -3.00 0.57
CA GLN A 259 -13.48 -3.96 1.54
C GLN A 259 -12.66 -5.27 1.49
N ILE A 260 -11.51 -5.29 2.16
CA ILE A 260 -10.57 -6.43 2.16
C ILE A 260 -10.77 -7.40 3.32
N GLN A 261 -11.73 -7.16 4.20
CA GLN A 261 -11.98 -8.03 5.36
C GLN A 261 -12.29 -9.48 4.96
N SER A 262 -13.13 -9.69 3.93
CA SER A 262 -13.43 -11.03 3.42
C SER A 262 -12.18 -11.71 2.85
N LEU A 263 -11.36 -10.96 2.09
CA LEU A 263 -10.10 -11.45 1.55
C LEU A 263 -9.13 -11.87 2.67
N ILE A 264 -9.01 -11.09 3.74
CA ILE A 264 -8.18 -11.44 4.91
C ILE A 264 -8.64 -12.76 5.53
N GLU A 265 -9.94 -12.93 5.71
CA GLU A 265 -10.53 -14.15 6.28
C GLU A 265 -10.23 -15.37 5.41
N GLU A 266 -10.48 -15.25 4.10
CA GLU A 266 -10.20 -16.28 3.10
C GLU A 266 -8.70 -16.65 3.08
N LEU A 267 -7.81 -15.66 2.96
CA LEU A 267 -6.36 -15.88 2.93
C LEU A 267 -5.85 -16.55 4.21
N ALA A 268 -6.46 -16.23 5.35
CA ALA A 268 -6.10 -16.83 6.62
C ALA A 268 -6.64 -18.27 6.79
N ASP A 269 -7.58 -18.71 5.97
CA ASP A 269 -8.02 -20.11 5.87
C ASP A 269 -7.25 -20.90 4.80
N MET A 270 -6.58 -20.22 3.88
CA MET A 270 -5.70 -20.84 2.90
C MET A 270 -4.33 -21.23 3.49
N HIS A 271 -3.52 -21.92 2.68
CA HIS A 271 -2.12 -22.16 3.01
C HIS A 271 -1.38 -20.82 3.24
N PRO A 272 -0.51 -20.67 4.26
CA PRO A 272 0.12 -19.39 4.61
C PRO A 272 0.83 -18.65 3.47
N ILE A 273 1.30 -19.39 2.47
CA ILE A 273 1.90 -18.80 1.26
C ILE A 273 0.95 -17.87 0.51
N ALA A 274 -0.36 -18.15 0.49
CA ALA A 274 -1.33 -17.30 -0.19
C ALA A 274 -1.36 -15.91 0.45
N GLY A 275 -1.42 -15.86 1.79
CA GLY A 275 -1.34 -14.61 2.54
C GLY A 275 -0.02 -13.87 2.31
N VAL A 276 1.13 -14.54 2.48
CA VAL A 276 2.45 -13.90 2.27
C VAL A 276 2.63 -13.40 0.84
N LEU A 277 2.15 -14.15 -0.16
CA LEU A 277 2.19 -13.75 -1.55
C LEU A 277 1.31 -12.52 -1.82
N CYS A 278 0.08 -12.50 -1.33
CA CYS A 278 -0.81 -11.34 -1.49
C CYS A 278 -0.27 -10.09 -0.80
N VAL A 279 0.31 -10.22 0.39
CA VAL A 279 0.99 -9.10 1.07
C VAL A 279 2.16 -8.60 0.22
N TYR A 280 3.07 -9.49 -0.20
CA TYR A 280 4.21 -9.10 -1.05
C TYR A 280 3.76 -8.42 -2.34
N LEU A 281 2.73 -8.95 -3.02
CA LEU A 281 2.22 -8.36 -4.25
C LEU A 281 1.56 -7.00 -4.01
N GLY A 282 0.84 -6.86 -2.88
CA GLY A 282 0.21 -5.61 -2.44
C GLY A 282 1.26 -4.52 -2.26
N GLU A 283 2.21 -4.78 -1.37
CA GLU A 283 3.28 -3.85 -1.04
C GLU A 283 4.16 -3.54 -2.24
N ALA A 284 4.56 -4.55 -3.03
CA ALA A 284 5.40 -4.32 -4.20
C ALA A 284 4.72 -3.43 -5.26
N VAL A 285 3.40 -3.55 -5.43
CA VAL A 285 2.66 -2.68 -6.35
C VAL A 285 2.59 -1.26 -5.79
N ALA A 286 2.22 -1.11 -4.52
CA ALA A 286 2.10 0.18 -3.87
C ALA A 286 3.43 0.94 -3.85
N GLU A 287 4.50 0.26 -3.47
CA GLU A 287 5.84 0.83 -3.33
C GLU A 287 6.41 1.28 -4.68
N GLU A 288 6.38 0.42 -5.71
CA GLU A 288 6.83 0.80 -7.05
C GLU A 288 5.97 1.92 -7.66
N ALA A 289 4.72 2.10 -7.20
CA ALA A 289 3.89 3.22 -7.64
C ALA A 289 4.49 4.56 -7.22
N VAL A 290 5.09 4.64 -6.02
CA VAL A 290 5.49 5.90 -5.37
C VAL A 290 6.99 6.16 -5.37
N ILE A 291 7.84 5.13 -5.38
CA ILE A 291 9.30 5.29 -5.16
C ILE A 291 9.99 6.21 -6.17
N ARG A 292 9.48 6.29 -7.40
CA ARG A 292 10.02 7.12 -8.50
C ARG A 292 9.38 8.50 -8.61
N GLN A 293 8.46 8.84 -7.72
CA GLN A 293 7.68 10.08 -7.80
C GLN A 293 8.41 11.31 -7.26
N SER A 294 9.58 11.15 -6.63
CA SER A 294 10.36 12.25 -6.07
C SER A 294 11.35 12.87 -7.07
N GLY A 295 11.78 14.11 -6.82
CA GLY A 295 12.73 14.84 -7.66
C GLY A 295 13.12 16.21 -7.07
N PRO A 296 13.88 17.03 -7.81
CA PRO A 296 14.09 18.43 -7.47
C PRO A 296 12.75 19.19 -7.41
N GLY A 297 12.59 20.09 -6.43
CA GLY A 297 11.40 20.94 -6.30
C GLY A 297 10.14 20.27 -5.72
N ILE A 298 10.23 19.00 -5.31
CA ILE A 298 9.13 18.32 -4.59
C ILE A 298 9.07 18.81 -3.14
N ASP A 299 7.85 18.89 -2.58
CA ASP A 299 7.61 19.19 -1.16
C ASP A 299 8.55 18.35 -0.26
N PRO A 300 9.39 18.99 0.57
CA PRO A 300 10.41 18.29 1.35
C PRO A 300 9.83 17.25 2.32
N LEU A 301 8.68 17.52 2.93
CA LEU A 301 8.07 16.58 3.89
C LEU A 301 7.56 15.34 3.16
N THR A 302 6.87 15.51 2.04
CA THR A 302 6.37 14.41 1.20
C THR A 302 7.51 13.55 0.68
N LYS A 303 8.59 14.18 0.21
CA LYS A 303 9.80 13.47 -0.21
C LYS A 303 10.40 12.63 0.93
N GLN A 304 10.53 13.21 2.12
CA GLN A 304 11.10 12.51 3.26
C GLN A 304 10.18 11.39 3.76
N LEU A 305 8.86 11.60 3.76
CA LEU A 305 7.86 10.59 4.13
C LEU A 305 8.04 9.28 3.36
N PHE A 306 7.98 9.34 2.02
CA PHE A 306 8.12 8.14 1.19
C PHE A 306 9.54 7.56 1.24
N TRP A 307 10.57 8.39 1.43
CA TRP A 307 11.93 7.90 1.62
C TRP A 307 12.09 7.10 2.91
N GLU A 308 11.53 7.59 4.02
CA GLU A 308 11.59 6.92 5.31
C GLU A 308 10.80 5.62 5.32
N HIS A 309 9.60 5.60 4.71
CA HIS A 309 8.81 4.38 4.48
C HIS A 309 9.58 3.34 3.65
N HIS A 310 10.13 3.74 2.50
CA HIS A 310 10.85 2.83 1.59
C HIS A 310 12.00 2.06 2.26
N LYS A 311 12.73 2.68 3.21
CA LYS A 311 13.83 2.02 3.92
C LYS A 311 13.38 0.81 4.74
N GLU A 312 12.19 0.85 5.30
CA GLU A 312 11.60 -0.27 6.02
C GLU A 312 10.97 -1.25 5.03
N GLU A 313 10.22 -0.72 4.05
CA GLU A 313 9.53 -1.53 3.05
C GLU A 313 10.47 -2.39 2.21
N ALA A 314 11.67 -1.90 1.89
CA ALA A 314 12.68 -2.69 1.18
C ALA A 314 13.01 -4.03 1.90
N ARG A 315 12.95 -4.06 3.23
CA ARG A 315 13.13 -5.29 4.01
C ARG A 315 11.90 -6.19 3.92
N HIS A 316 10.71 -5.62 3.99
CA HIS A 316 9.43 -6.32 3.88
C HIS A 316 9.27 -7.02 2.51
N LEU A 317 9.59 -6.31 1.43
CA LEU A 317 9.65 -6.87 0.07
C LEU A 317 10.68 -7.99 -0.04
N ALA A 318 11.87 -7.82 0.53
CA ALA A 318 12.89 -8.86 0.53
C ALA A 318 12.41 -10.15 1.23
N PHE A 319 11.81 -10.01 2.42
CA PHE A 319 11.21 -11.13 3.14
C PHE A 319 10.12 -11.83 2.33
N GLY A 320 9.13 -11.09 1.84
CA GLY A 320 8.01 -11.65 1.09
C GLY A 320 8.49 -12.40 -0.16
N ARG A 321 9.44 -11.80 -0.90
CA ARG A 321 10.07 -12.42 -2.06
C ARG A 321 10.78 -13.72 -1.72
N TRP A 322 11.62 -13.75 -0.68
CA TRP A 322 12.38 -14.96 -0.32
C TRP A 322 11.47 -16.10 0.12
N ILE A 323 10.40 -15.80 0.86
CA ILE A 323 9.40 -16.80 1.24
C ILE A 323 8.70 -17.36 -0.01
N CYS A 324 8.31 -16.48 -0.94
CA CYS A 324 7.67 -16.88 -2.20
C CYS A 324 8.59 -17.74 -3.07
N GLU A 325 9.81 -17.28 -3.34
CA GLU A 325 10.81 -18.04 -4.12
C GLU A 325 11.09 -19.39 -3.46
N GLY A 326 11.37 -19.38 -2.16
CA GLY A 326 11.63 -20.61 -1.40
C GLY A 326 10.47 -21.60 -1.45
N PHE A 327 9.21 -21.15 -1.44
CA PHE A 327 8.05 -22.03 -1.56
C PHE A 327 7.84 -22.52 -2.99
N PHE A 328 7.87 -21.63 -3.97
CA PHE A 328 7.51 -21.94 -5.34
C PHE A 328 8.60 -22.68 -6.11
N GLU A 329 9.88 -22.57 -5.75
CA GLU A 329 10.97 -23.38 -6.34
C GLU A 329 10.71 -24.89 -6.23
N ARG A 330 10.04 -25.33 -5.16
CA ARG A 330 9.77 -26.75 -4.86
C ARG A 330 8.30 -27.14 -5.05
N SER A 331 7.46 -26.21 -5.49
CA SER A 331 6.03 -26.45 -5.67
C SER A 331 5.76 -27.26 -6.95
N SER A 332 4.68 -28.03 -6.96
CA SER A 332 4.21 -28.71 -8.17
C SER A 332 3.55 -27.72 -9.15
N ALA A 333 3.36 -28.12 -10.41
CA ALA A 333 2.58 -27.33 -11.36
C ALA A 333 1.12 -27.16 -10.89
N GLU A 334 0.56 -28.16 -10.20
CA GLU A 334 -0.80 -28.11 -9.66
C GLU A 334 -0.93 -27.05 -8.55
N THR A 335 0.03 -26.98 -7.62
CA THR A 335 0.04 -25.95 -6.57
C THR A 335 0.08 -24.55 -7.18
N ARG A 336 0.93 -24.33 -8.20
CA ARG A 336 0.99 -23.03 -8.90
C ARG A 336 -0.33 -22.68 -9.59
N ARG A 337 -0.97 -23.65 -10.27
CA ARG A 337 -2.29 -23.44 -10.88
C ARG A 337 -3.35 -23.01 -9.88
N LYS A 338 -3.40 -23.64 -8.69
CA LYS A 338 -4.36 -23.27 -7.63
C LYS A 338 -4.17 -21.82 -7.15
N VAL A 339 -2.93 -21.35 -7.06
CA VAL A 339 -2.61 -19.97 -6.63
C VAL A 339 -2.73 -18.97 -7.78
N SER A 340 -2.63 -19.40 -9.03
CA SER A 340 -2.69 -18.54 -10.22
C SER A 340 -3.98 -17.70 -10.29
N PHE A 341 -5.13 -18.28 -9.97
CA PHE A 341 -6.41 -17.55 -9.98
C PHE A 341 -6.42 -16.41 -8.96
N LEU A 342 -5.90 -16.65 -7.75
CA LEU A 342 -5.76 -15.62 -6.71
C LEU A 342 -4.87 -14.48 -7.20
N VAL A 343 -3.70 -14.82 -7.76
CA VAL A 343 -2.74 -13.82 -8.27
C VAL A 343 -3.36 -12.99 -9.39
N ARG A 344 -4.00 -13.61 -10.38
CA ARG A 344 -4.65 -12.90 -11.49
C ARG A 344 -5.75 -11.96 -10.98
N SER A 345 -6.63 -12.49 -10.13
CA SER A 345 -7.74 -11.71 -9.56
C SER A 345 -7.26 -10.50 -8.77
N PHE A 346 -6.25 -10.71 -7.93
CA PHE A 346 -5.66 -9.68 -7.10
C PHE A 346 -4.94 -8.61 -7.94
N MET A 347 -4.05 -9.02 -8.85
CA MET A 347 -3.23 -8.11 -9.66
C MET A 347 -4.05 -7.32 -10.69
N SER A 348 -5.02 -7.96 -11.36
CA SER A 348 -5.93 -7.29 -12.31
C SER A 348 -6.89 -6.29 -11.65
N SER A 349 -6.98 -6.29 -10.31
CA SER A 349 -7.72 -5.28 -9.55
C SER A 349 -6.78 -4.18 -9.04
N LEU A 350 -5.63 -4.58 -8.48
CA LEU A 350 -4.70 -3.68 -7.81
C LEU A 350 -3.94 -2.77 -8.77
N VAL A 351 -3.36 -3.31 -9.85
CA VAL A 351 -2.54 -2.54 -10.79
C VAL A 351 -3.35 -1.41 -11.46
N PRO A 352 -4.57 -1.65 -11.99
CA PRO A 352 -5.40 -0.58 -12.53
C PRO A 352 -5.70 0.53 -11.54
N GLU A 353 -5.90 0.20 -10.26
CA GLU A 353 -6.20 1.17 -9.21
C GLU A 353 -5.01 2.10 -8.92
N PHE A 354 -3.79 1.55 -8.89
CA PHE A 354 -2.56 2.34 -8.77
C PHE A 354 -2.13 3.06 -10.07
N THR A 355 -2.69 2.67 -11.22
CA THR A 355 -2.50 3.40 -12.49
C THR A 355 -3.32 4.69 -12.51
N TYR A 356 -4.64 4.60 -12.25
CA TYR A 356 -5.53 5.75 -12.15
C TYR A 356 -6.77 5.38 -11.34
N SER A 357 -7.05 6.17 -10.30
CA SER A 357 -8.25 6.05 -9.49
C SER A 357 -9.24 7.16 -9.83
N ALA A 358 -10.47 6.79 -10.13
CA ALA A 358 -11.55 7.73 -10.43
C ALA A 358 -11.95 8.58 -9.21
N GLU A 359 -11.64 8.12 -7.99
CA GLU A 359 -11.89 8.88 -6.77
C GLU A 359 -11.09 10.19 -6.74
N VAL A 360 -9.93 10.25 -7.43
CA VAL A 360 -9.14 11.49 -7.56
C VAL A 360 -10.00 12.61 -8.15
N SER A 361 -10.75 12.35 -9.22
CA SER A 361 -11.58 13.39 -9.85
C SER A 361 -12.80 13.77 -9.01
N GLN A 362 -13.26 12.90 -8.12
CA GLN A 362 -14.38 13.18 -7.20
C GLN A 362 -14.01 14.17 -6.09
N HIS A 363 -12.73 14.27 -5.75
CA HIS A 363 -12.21 15.18 -4.73
C HIS A 363 -11.69 16.51 -5.28
N LEU A 364 -11.76 16.73 -6.60
CA LEU A 364 -11.39 18.00 -7.21
C LEU A 364 -12.55 18.99 -7.18
N ALA A 365 -12.25 20.26 -6.93
CA ALA A 365 -13.21 21.35 -7.00
C ALA A 365 -13.54 21.78 -8.45
N PHE A 366 -12.98 21.09 -9.45
CA PHE A 366 -13.12 21.40 -10.87
C PHE A 366 -13.19 20.11 -11.68
N ASP A 367 -13.83 20.19 -12.85
CA ASP A 367 -13.95 19.07 -13.78
C ASP A 367 -12.69 18.94 -14.64
N ILE A 368 -12.04 17.76 -14.58
CA ILE A 368 -10.90 17.41 -15.43
C ILE A 368 -11.32 16.76 -16.75
N GLY A 369 -12.62 16.54 -16.95
CA GLY A 369 -13.18 15.98 -18.18
C GLY A 369 -13.18 14.46 -18.22
N ILE A 370 -12.96 13.79 -17.09
CA ILE A 370 -13.04 12.33 -16.95
C ILE A 370 -14.21 12.02 -16.02
N ASP A 371 -15.26 11.36 -16.53
CA ASP A 371 -16.40 10.95 -15.71
C ASP A 371 -15.99 9.81 -14.77
N PRO A 372 -16.03 10.01 -13.44
CA PRO A 372 -15.63 8.97 -12.49
C PRO A 372 -16.59 7.78 -12.42
N LYS A 373 -17.72 7.81 -13.15
CA LYS A 373 -18.70 6.72 -13.23
C LYS A 373 -18.65 5.96 -14.55
N ASP A 374 -17.93 6.47 -15.55
CA ASP A 374 -17.78 5.82 -16.84
C ASP A 374 -16.57 4.86 -16.79
N ALA A 375 -16.88 3.57 -16.63
CA ALA A 375 -15.86 2.52 -16.57
C ALA A 375 -15.03 2.41 -17.85
N ASP A 376 -15.61 2.70 -19.03
CA ASP A 376 -14.90 2.68 -20.30
C ASP A 376 -13.95 3.88 -20.39
N GLU A 377 -14.37 5.05 -19.91
CA GLU A 377 -13.50 6.22 -19.85
C GLU A 377 -12.32 6.03 -18.88
N ILE A 378 -12.58 5.52 -17.68
CA ILE A 378 -11.53 5.17 -16.71
C ILE A 378 -10.55 4.16 -17.31
N ARG A 379 -11.07 3.13 -17.99
CA ARG A 379 -10.26 2.13 -18.68
C ARG A 379 -9.42 2.75 -19.80
N ARG A 380 -9.99 3.66 -20.61
CA ARG A 380 -9.26 4.40 -21.64
C ARG A 380 -8.09 5.19 -21.03
N VAL A 381 -8.31 5.90 -19.92
CA VAL A 381 -7.25 6.65 -19.21
C VAL A 381 -6.15 5.69 -18.74
N ARG A 382 -6.50 4.57 -18.11
CA ARG A 382 -5.53 3.57 -17.63
C ARG A 382 -4.68 2.96 -18.76
N LEU A 383 -5.24 2.86 -19.96
CA LEU A 383 -4.59 2.29 -21.14
C LEU A 383 -3.86 3.30 -22.03
N LEU A 384 -3.77 4.57 -21.63
CA LEU A 384 -3.00 5.57 -22.37
C LEU A 384 -1.54 5.12 -22.54
N PRO A 385 -0.89 5.41 -23.67
CA PRO A 385 0.52 5.04 -23.90
C PRO A 385 1.45 5.54 -22.79
N HIS A 386 1.16 6.71 -22.22
CA HIS A 386 1.87 7.24 -21.06
C HIS A 386 1.77 6.32 -19.84
N ASN A 387 0.56 5.88 -19.51
CA ASN A 387 0.28 5.02 -18.35
C ASN A 387 0.77 3.59 -18.55
N GLN A 388 0.70 3.07 -19.77
CA GLN A 388 1.31 1.79 -20.11
C GLN A 388 2.84 1.82 -19.95
N ARG A 389 3.49 2.91 -20.38
CA ARG A 389 4.93 3.12 -20.15
C ARG A 389 5.25 3.15 -18.65
N LEU A 390 4.54 3.97 -17.87
CA LEU A 390 4.73 4.03 -16.42
C LEU A 390 4.49 2.68 -15.75
N ALA A 391 3.45 1.95 -16.15
CA ALA A 391 3.17 0.62 -15.61
C ALA A 391 4.29 -0.38 -15.93
N HIS A 392 4.88 -0.31 -17.13
CA HIS A 392 6.04 -1.12 -17.50
C HIS A 392 7.28 -0.76 -16.66
N GLU A 393 7.56 0.54 -16.47
CA GLU A 393 8.70 1.02 -15.68
C GLU A 393 8.57 0.65 -14.19
N ARG A 394 7.35 0.72 -13.63
CA ARG A 394 7.06 0.43 -12.21
C ARG A 394 6.98 -1.07 -11.95
N TRP A 395 6.18 -1.78 -12.73
CA TRP A 395 5.79 -3.17 -12.41
C TRP A 395 6.26 -4.21 -13.43
N GLY A 396 6.99 -3.83 -14.48
CA GLY A 396 7.51 -4.79 -15.46
C GLY A 396 8.41 -5.87 -14.83
N GLY A 397 9.26 -5.48 -13.88
CA GLY A 397 10.09 -6.41 -13.11
C GLY A 397 9.27 -7.37 -12.25
N LEU A 398 8.20 -6.88 -11.63
CA LEU A 398 7.25 -7.68 -10.85
C LEU A 398 6.48 -8.66 -11.76
N LEU A 399 5.95 -8.20 -12.90
CA LEU A 399 5.28 -9.06 -13.89
C LEU A 399 6.18 -10.21 -14.32
N ALA A 400 7.42 -9.89 -14.68
CA ALA A 400 8.40 -10.86 -15.13
C ALA A 400 8.71 -11.87 -14.03
N TRP A 401 8.77 -11.44 -12.76
CA TRP A 401 8.96 -12.34 -11.63
C TRP A 401 7.78 -13.30 -11.43
N ILE A 402 6.53 -12.80 -11.46
CA ILE A 402 5.32 -13.64 -11.35
C ILE A 402 5.28 -14.67 -12.48
N LYS A 403 5.62 -14.26 -13.72
CA LYS A 403 5.73 -15.15 -14.89
C LYS A 403 6.80 -16.23 -14.68
N ARG A 404 7.99 -15.87 -14.21
CA ARG A 404 9.07 -16.83 -13.91
C ARG A 404 8.70 -17.84 -12.83
N LEU A 405 7.89 -17.44 -11.84
CA LEU A 405 7.37 -18.37 -10.84
C LEU A 405 6.30 -19.33 -11.39
N GLY A 406 5.82 -19.12 -12.62
CA GLY A 406 4.77 -19.92 -13.25
C GLY A 406 3.39 -19.68 -12.65
N LEU A 407 3.16 -18.48 -12.08
CA LEU A 407 1.89 -18.11 -11.44
C LEU A 407 0.90 -17.45 -12.40
N VAL A 408 1.36 -17.01 -13.57
CA VAL A 408 0.53 -16.50 -14.68
C VAL A 408 1.12 -16.99 -15.99
N SER A 409 0.33 -16.95 -17.07
CA SER A 409 0.78 -17.32 -18.40
C SER A 409 1.79 -16.31 -18.96
N ALA A 410 2.56 -16.73 -19.97
CA ALA A 410 3.59 -15.89 -20.57
C ALA A 410 3.00 -14.63 -21.24
N ASP A 411 1.77 -14.74 -21.75
CA ASP A 411 1.00 -13.70 -22.42
C ASP A 411 0.14 -12.84 -21.48
N TYR A 412 0.06 -13.16 -20.18
CA TYR A 412 -0.75 -12.38 -19.23
C TYR A 412 -0.37 -10.90 -19.22
N ASP A 413 -1.38 -10.05 -19.41
CA ASP A 413 -1.33 -8.61 -19.22
C ASP A 413 -2.15 -8.18 -17.99
N TRP A 414 -1.69 -7.15 -17.29
CA TRP A 414 -2.34 -6.64 -16.08
C TRP A 414 -3.79 -6.21 -16.32
N TYR A 415 -4.05 -5.67 -17.51
CA TYR A 415 -5.33 -5.11 -17.91
C TYR A 415 -6.24 -6.13 -18.59
N ASP A 416 -5.80 -7.39 -18.67
CA ASP A 416 -6.67 -8.48 -19.10
C ASP A 416 -7.77 -8.69 -18.04
N PRO A 417 -9.04 -8.77 -18.47
CA PRO A 417 -10.13 -9.04 -17.55
C PRO A 417 -9.93 -10.43 -16.92
N VAL A 418 -10.19 -10.53 -15.61
CA VAL A 418 -10.19 -11.80 -14.90
C VAL A 418 -11.33 -12.65 -15.50
N PRO A 419 -11.05 -13.80 -16.13
CA PRO A 419 -12.10 -14.64 -16.66
C PRO A 419 -13.01 -15.14 -15.52
N PRO A 420 -14.31 -15.32 -15.78
CA PRO A 420 -15.24 -15.81 -14.77
C PRO A 420 -14.81 -17.19 -14.27
N MET A 421 -14.98 -17.43 -12.96
CA MET A 421 -14.54 -18.65 -12.27
C MET A 421 -15.10 -19.94 -12.90
N SER A 422 -16.23 -19.85 -13.62
CA SER A 422 -16.88 -20.96 -14.33
C SER A 422 -16.18 -21.40 -15.63
N ALA A 423 -15.27 -20.60 -16.20
CA ALA A 423 -14.63 -20.90 -17.47
C ALA A 423 -13.35 -21.75 -17.34
N GLN A 424 -13.01 -22.24 -16.14
CA GLN A 424 -11.70 -22.82 -15.84
C GLN A 424 -11.72 -24.06 -14.93
N ILE A 425 -12.87 -24.75 -14.81
CA ILE A 425 -12.94 -26.12 -14.26
C ILE A 425 -12.66 -27.12 -15.38
#